data_AF-A0A7J4G416-F1
#
_entry.id   AF-A0A7J4G416-F1
#
_cell.length_a   1.000
_cell.length_b   1.000
_cell.length_c   1.000
_cell.angle_alpha   90.00
_cell.angle_beta   90.00
_cell.angle_gamma   90.00
#
_symmetry.space_group_name_H-M   'P 1'
#
loop_
_entity.id
_entity.type
_entity.pdbx_description
1 polymer ?
#
loop_
_entity_poly.entity_id
_entity_poly.type
_entity_poly.pdbx_seq_one_letter_code
_entity_poly.pdbx_strand_id
1 'polypeptide(L)'
;MLDSYFLDLGIFNVKVEIFESREDFVPLYKVKFPKLDEGTRAIYEEIRNRLITQIQITSYDISEKRETLKKDFIEKARKEIDRLLP
;
A
#
# COMPACT_ATOMS: atom_id res chain seq x y z
N MET A 1 -12.75 25.79 4.43
CA MET A 1 -12.96 24.34 4.60
C MET A 1 -14.40 24.18 5.06
N LEU A 2 -15.21 23.45 4.31
CA LEU A 2 -16.64 23.30 4.55
C LEU A 2 -16.95 22.12 5.47
N ASP A 3 -16.33 20.98 5.22
CA ASP A 3 -16.52 19.76 6.02
C ASP A 3 -15.35 18.78 5.81
N SER A 4 -15.28 17.73 6.63
CA SER A 4 -14.40 16.59 6.40
C SER A 4 -14.95 15.31 7.01
N TYR A 5 -14.79 14.20 6.32
CA TYR A 5 -15.15 12.87 6.84
C TYR A 5 -14.05 11.85 6.55
N PHE A 6 -14.10 10.75 7.28
CA PHE A 6 -13.23 9.59 7.05
C PHE A 6 -14.02 8.51 6.33
N LEU A 7 -13.40 7.91 5.33
CA LEU A 7 -13.91 6.75 4.62
C LEU A 7 -13.03 5.55 5.00
N ASP A 8 -13.65 4.56 5.63
CA ASP A 8 -13.01 3.31 6.01
C ASP A 8 -13.06 2.33 4.82
N LEU A 9 -11.88 1.90 4.36
CA LEU A 9 -11.72 0.91 3.29
C LEU A 9 -11.37 -0.47 3.82
N GLY A 10 -11.50 -0.70 5.12
CA GLY A 10 -11.22 -1.95 5.83
C GLY A 10 -9.73 -2.13 6.17
N ILE A 11 -8.82 -1.82 5.24
CA ILE A 11 -7.37 -1.94 5.44
C ILE A 11 -6.68 -0.61 5.80
N PHE A 12 -7.30 0.52 5.48
CA PHE A 12 -6.83 1.85 5.89
C PHE A 12 -7.97 2.88 5.77
N ASN A 13 -7.80 3.99 6.48
CA ASN A 13 -8.74 5.12 6.46
C ASN A 13 -8.26 6.21 5.52
N VAL A 14 -9.19 6.78 4.76
CA VAL A 14 -8.94 7.91 3.86
C VAL A 14 -9.67 9.12 4.39
N LYS A 15 -9.01 10.28 4.43
CA LYS A 15 -9.66 11.53 4.82
C LYS A 15 -10.14 12.25 3.57
N VAL A 16 -11.43 12.56 3.51
CA VAL A 16 -12.00 13.44 2.49
C VAL A 16 -12.22 14.81 3.12
N GLU A 17 -11.65 15.84 2.51
CA GLU A 17 -11.82 17.22 2.93
C GLU A 17 -12.53 18.01 1.84
N ILE A 18 -13.58 18.73 2.23
CA ILE A 18 -14.42 19.52 1.32
C ILE A 18 -14.07 21.00 1.50
N PHE A 19 -13.73 21.67 0.40
CA PHE A 19 -13.36 23.08 0.40
C PHE A 19 -14.17 23.85 -0.63
N GLU A 20 -14.46 25.10 -0.31
CA GLU A 20 -14.95 26.06 -1.28
C GLU A 20 -13.75 26.71 -1.96
N SER A 21 -13.75 26.72 -3.30
CA SER A 21 -12.79 27.48 -4.09
C SER A 21 -13.31 28.90 -4.22
N ARG A 22 -12.45 29.92 -4.13
CA ARG A 22 -12.85 31.30 -4.44
C ARG A 22 -13.03 31.53 -5.94
N GLU A 23 -12.49 30.64 -6.76
CA GLU A 23 -12.50 30.74 -8.23
C GLU A 23 -13.57 29.84 -8.87
N ASP A 24 -14.00 28.79 -8.16
CA ASP A 24 -14.99 27.83 -8.67
C ASP A 24 -16.30 27.90 -7.88
N PHE A 25 -17.43 27.96 -8.58
CA PHE A 25 -18.78 27.91 -7.98
C PHE A 25 -19.18 26.50 -7.47
N VAL A 26 -18.24 25.56 -7.40
CA VAL A 26 -18.48 24.17 -6.98
C VAL A 26 -17.54 23.76 -5.84
N PRO A 27 -18.00 22.93 -4.89
CA PRO A 27 -17.15 22.42 -3.83
C PRO A 27 -16.07 21.48 -4.39
N LEU A 28 -14.83 21.69 -3.93
CA LEU A 28 -13.67 20.85 -4.23
C LEU A 28 -13.50 19.79 -3.15
N TYR A 29 -13.30 18.54 -3.59
CA TYR A 29 -13.05 17.40 -2.70
C TYR A 29 -11.58 17.00 -2.79
N LYS A 30 -10.86 17.08 -1.66
CA LYS A 30 -9.49 16.61 -1.56
C LYS A 30 -9.46 15.27 -0.83
N VAL A 31 -9.04 14.25 -1.54
CA VAL A 31 -8.83 12.92 -0.98
C VAL A 31 -7.39 12.81 -0.47
N LYS A 32 -7.23 12.61 0.84
CA LYS A 32 -5.93 12.42 1.49
C LYS A 32 -5.74 10.95 1.84
N PHE A 33 -4.85 10.31 1.10
CA PHE A 33 -4.37 8.97 1.42
C PHE A 33 -3.37 9.01 2.58
N PRO A 34 -3.37 8.00 3.46
CA PRO A 34 -2.33 7.85 4.47
C PRO A 34 -0.99 7.69 3.76
N LYS A 35 0.02 8.43 4.23
CA LYS A 35 1.39 8.31 3.76
C LYS A 35 2.17 7.49 4.77
N LEU A 36 3.02 6.58 4.29
CA LEU A 36 4.01 5.95 5.14
C LEU A 36 4.98 7.04 5.63
N ASP A 37 5.31 7.01 6.92
CA ASP A 37 6.42 7.80 7.43
C ASP A 37 7.76 7.27 6.86
N GLU A 38 8.84 8.02 7.03
CA GLU A 38 10.13 7.64 6.46
C GLU A 38 10.66 6.32 7.01
N GLY A 39 10.43 6.04 8.31
CA GLY A 39 10.85 4.80 8.96
C GLY A 39 10.11 3.57 8.42
N THR A 40 8.78 3.63 8.38
CA THR A 40 7.92 2.58 7.81
C THR A 40 8.23 2.38 6.33
N ARG A 41 8.52 3.47 5.60
CA ARG A 41 8.93 3.37 4.19
C ARG A 41 10.26 2.65 4.03
N ALA A 42 11.24 2.93 4.88
CA ALA A 42 12.54 2.26 4.84
C ALA A 42 12.37 0.74 5.08
N ILE A 43 11.59 0.36 6.09
CA ILE A 43 11.28 -1.05 6.38
C ILE A 43 10.55 -1.71 5.22
N TYR A 44 9.55 -1.02 4.64
CA TYR A 44 8.82 -1.51 3.47
C TYR A 44 9.74 -1.78 2.27
N GLU A 45 10.62 -0.83 1.93
CA GLU A 45 11.57 -1.00 0.82
C GLU A 45 12.59 -2.11 1.11
N GLU A 46 13.02 -2.27 2.36
CA GLU A 46 13.90 -3.37 2.76
C GLU A 46 13.21 -4.74 2.54
N ILE A 47 11.99 -4.92 3.05
CA ILE A 47 11.21 -6.15 2.85
C ILE A 47 11.02 -6.42 1.35
N ARG A 48 10.63 -5.39 0.59
CA ARG A 48 10.42 -5.50 -0.86
C ARG A 48 11.70 -5.97 -1.57
N ASN A 49 12.84 -5.37 -1.28
CA ASN A 49 14.11 -5.72 -1.92
C ASN A 49 14.53 -7.16 -1.60
N ARG A 50 14.27 -7.63 -0.37
CA ARG A 50 14.51 -9.03 0.01
C ARG A 50 13.59 -9.99 -0.72
N LEU A 51 12.31 -9.66 -0.88
CA LEU A 51 11.37 -10.49 -1.62
C LEU A 51 11.73 -10.62 -3.09
N ILE A 52 12.17 -9.53 -3.73
CA ILE A 52 12.64 -9.55 -5.12
C ILE A 52 13.84 -10.48 -5.29
N THR A 53 14.79 -10.47 -4.35
CA THR A 53 15.97 -11.35 -4.42
C THR A 53 15.62 -12.82 -4.14
N GLN A 54 14.67 -13.08 -3.25
CA GLN A 54 14.25 -14.44 -2.89
C GLN A 54 13.27 -15.08 -3.86
N ILE A 55 12.55 -14.28 -4.66
CA ILE A 55 11.50 -14.74 -5.58
C ILE A 55 11.94 -14.35 -6.99
N GLN A 56 12.78 -15.19 -7.58
CA GLN A 56 13.16 -15.05 -8.98
C GLN A 56 11.97 -15.48 -9.85
N ILE A 57 11.17 -14.50 -10.30
CA ILE A 57 10.06 -14.75 -11.22
C ILE A 57 10.62 -14.75 -12.64
N THR A 58 10.78 -15.94 -13.22
CA THR A 58 11.06 -16.12 -14.65
C THR A 58 9.77 -16.02 -15.46
N SER A 59 9.80 -15.33 -16.60
CA SER A 59 8.63 -15.06 -17.46
C SER A 59 7.91 -16.32 -17.95
N TYR A 60 8.60 -17.45 -18.00
CA TYR A 60 8.07 -18.75 -18.42
C TYR A 60 7.21 -19.46 -17.36
N ASP A 61 7.26 -19.05 -16.08
CA ASP A 61 6.55 -19.73 -14.98
C ASP A 61 5.16 -19.16 -14.67
N ILE A 62 4.75 -18.06 -15.33
CA ILE A 62 3.65 -17.22 -14.84
C ILE A 62 2.27 -17.84 -15.04
N SER A 63 2.05 -18.67 -16.06
CA SER A 63 0.72 -19.22 -16.35
C SER A 63 0.41 -20.49 -15.55
N GLU A 64 1.34 -21.45 -15.51
CA GLU A 64 1.12 -22.75 -14.84
C GLU A 64 1.40 -22.71 -13.32
N LYS A 65 2.30 -21.84 -12.85
CA LYS A 65 2.74 -21.80 -11.44
C LYS A 65 2.24 -20.56 -10.69
N ARG A 66 1.24 -19.84 -11.21
CA ARG A 66 0.74 -18.62 -10.58
C ARG A 66 0.34 -18.81 -9.12
N GLU A 67 -0.36 -19.92 -8.84
CA GLU A 67 -0.92 -20.17 -7.51
C GLU A 67 0.15 -20.59 -6.51
N THR A 68 1.15 -21.36 -6.94
CA THR A 68 2.32 -21.70 -6.11
C THR A 68 3.20 -20.48 -5.86
N LEU A 69 3.45 -19.65 -6.88
CA LEU A 69 4.19 -18.40 -6.73
C LEU A 69 3.52 -17.43 -5.74
N LYS A 70 2.19 -17.32 -5.76
CA LYS A 70 1.46 -16.53 -4.77
C LYS A 70 1.64 -17.06 -3.35
N LYS A 71 1.53 -18.38 -3.16
CA LYS A 71 1.72 -19.01 -1.85
C LYS A 71 3.14 -18.77 -1.34
N ASP A 72 4.14 -19.01 -2.17
CA ASP A 72 5.56 -18.77 -1.85
C ASP A 72 5.83 -17.30 -1.51
N PHE A 73 5.22 -16.38 -2.26
CA PHE A 73 5.31 -14.94 -1.98
C PHE A 73 4.72 -14.60 -0.61
N ILE A 74 3.49 -15.07 -0.32
CA ILE A 74 2.82 -14.79 0.96
C ILE A 74 3.63 -15.36 2.13
N GLU A 75 4.16 -16.58 1.99
CA GLU A 75 4.96 -17.21 3.05
C GLU A 75 6.26 -16.45 3.32
N LYS A 76 7.02 -16.11 2.27
CA LYS A 76 8.27 -15.36 2.40
C LYS A 76 8.03 -13.94 2.92
N ALA A 77 6.98 -13.28 2.45
CA ALA A 77 6.61 -11.94 2.91
C ALA A 77 6.30 -11.94 4.41
N ARG A 78 5.51 -12.92 4.91
CA ARG A 78 5.25 -13.06 6.35
C ARG A 78 6.53 -13.23 7.15
N LYS A 79 7.44 -14.09 6.72
CA LYS A 79 8.73 -14.31 7.41
C LYS A 79 9.58 -13.04 7.49
N GLU A 80 9.65 -12.25 6.41
CA GLU A 80 10.42 -10.99 6.43
C GLU A 80 9.72 -9.92 7.28
N ILE A 81 8.38 -9.88 7.29
CA ILE A 81 7.60 -9.01 8.17
C ILE A 81 7.85 -9.36 9.64
N ASP A 82 7.64 -10.62 10.04
CA ASP A 82 7.81 -11.10 11.42
C ASP A 82 9.25 -10.90 11.94
N ARG A 83 10.22 -10.85 11.02
CA ARG A 83 11.63 -10.62 11.35
C ARG A 83 11.94 -9.15 11.63
N LEU A 84 11.30 -8.23 10.94
CA LEU A 84 11.60 -6.79 10.99
C LEU A 84 10.62 -6.00 11.85
N LEU A 85 9.42 -6.53 12.07
CA LEU A 85 8.38 -5.94 12.90
C LEU A 85 8.11 -6.89 14.09
N PRO A 86 8.40 -6.47 15.34
CA PRO A 86 8.12 -7.25 16.55
C PRO A 86 6.63 -7.31 16.90
#